data_AF-H1KYS6-F1
#
_entry.id   AF-H1KYS6-F1
#
_cell.length_a   1.000
_cell.length_b   1.000
_cell.length_c   1.000
_cell.angle_alpha   90.00
_cell.angle_beta   90.00
_cell.angle_gamma   90.00
#
_symmetry.space_group_name_H-M   'P 1'
#
loop_
_entity.id
_entity.type
_entity.pdbx_description
1 polymer ?
#
loop_
_entity_poly.entity_id
_entity_poly.type
_entity_poly.pdbx_seq_one_letter_code
_entity_poly.pdbx_strand_id
1 'polypeptide(L)'
;MRILIATWGNFRSWDEIEYIFGNKKKKSNCPLSILHEVIKPDKTIIFTLDTLTDFPSKNYEDIIKEVKEKTFEFIEKLHLLIV
;
A
#
# COMPACT_ATOMS: atom_id res chain seq x y z
N MET A 1 -16.48 -9.87 -10.27
CA MET A 1 -15.60 -9.65 -9.10
C MET A 1 -14.16 -9.55 -9.56
N ARG A 2 -13.47 -8.46 -9.22
CA ARG A 2 -12.06 -8.18 -9.51
C ARG A 2 -11.30 -8.00 -8.21
N ILE A 3 -10.24 -8.77 -8.03
CA ILE A 3 -9.36 -8.70 -6.85
C ILE A 3 -8.02 -8.16 -7.30
N LEU A 4 -7.52 -7.11 -6.63
CA LEU A 4 -6.18 -6.60 -6.79
C LEU A 4 -5.32 -7.10 -5.62
N ILE A 5 -4.18 -7.72 -5.93
CA ILE A 5 -3.23 -8.18 -4.92
C ILE A 5 -1.92 -7.42 -5.13
N ALA A 6 -1.40 -6.80 -4.08
CA ALA A 6 -0.12 -6.09 -4.12
C ALA A 6 0.80 -6.58 -3.00
N THR A 7 2.08 -6.77 -3.34
CA THR A 7 3.15 -7.09 -2.39
C THR A 7 4.00 -5.85 -2.18
N TRP A 8 4.16 -5.41 -0.94
CA TRP A 8 4.86 -4.19 -0.60
C TRP A 8 6.14 -4.48 0.18
N GLY A 9 7.25 -3.93 -0.30
CA GLY A 9 8.47 -3.76 0.48
C GLY A 9 8.38 -2.51 1.36
N ASN A 10 9.51 -1.80 1.52
CA ASN A 10 9.52 -0.54 2.27
C ASN A 10 8.82 0.59 1.51
N PHE A 11 7.52 0.73 1.72
CA PHE A 11 6.70 1.78 1.09
C PHE A 11 7.04 3.21 1.56
N ARG A 12 7.75 3.37 2.67
CA ARG A 12 8.11 4.69 3.20
C ARG A 12 9.25 5.35 2.43
N SER A 13 10.02 4.57 1.68
CA SER A 13 11.11 5.08 0.84
C SER A 13 10.70 5.24 -0.62
N TRP A 14 9.41 5.19 -0.94
CA TRP A 14 8.94 5.39 -2.30
C TRP A 14 8.78 6.88 -2.60
N ASP A 15 9.50 7.32 -3.62
CA ASP A 15 9.41 8.68 -4.15
C ASP A 15 8.14 8.85 -5.01
N GLU A 16 7.66 10.09 -5.10
CA GLU A 16 6.59 10.42 -6.04
C GLU A 16 7.12 10.40 -7.48
N ILE A 17 6.51 9.54 -8.31
CA ILE A 17 6.85 9.40 -9.73
C ILE A 17 5.59 9.40 -10.60
N GLU A 18 5.75 9.55 -11.91
CA GLU A 18 4.65 9.39 -12.87
C GLU A 18 4.49 7.92 -13.27
N TYR A 19 3.34 7.34 -12.95
CA TYR A 19 2.93 6.02 -13.45
C TYR A 19 2.09 6.16 -14.72
N ILE A 20 2.31 5.24 -15.67
CA ILE A 20 1.53 5.12 -16.91
C ILE A 20 0.94 3.72 -16.96
N PHE A 21 -0.38 3.62 -17.08
CA PHE A 21 -1.07 2.34 -17.18
C PHE A 21 -2.33 2.46 -18.04
N GLY A 22 -2.43 1.62 -19.07
CA GLY A 22 -3.45 1.78 -20.12
C GLY A 22 -3.28 3.12 -20.84
N ASN A 23 -4.36 3.90 -20.89
CA ASN A 23 -4.39 5.25 -21.46
C ASN A 23 -4.34 6.36 -20.40
N LYS A 24 -3.98 6.03 -19.15
CA LYS A 24 -3.91 6.99 -18.04
C LYS A 24 -2.48 7.23 -17.59
N LYS A 25 -2.26 8.43 -17.04
CA LYS A 25 -1.04 8.83 -16.35
C LYS A 25 -1.40 9.41 -15.00
N LYS A 26 -0.60 9.14 -13.97
CA LYS A 26 -0.83 9.64 -12.62
C LYS A 26 0.48 9.79 -11.85
N LYS A 27 0.68 10.95 -11.23
CA LYS A 27 1.74 11.13 -10.24
C LYS A 27 1.30 10.57 -8.90
N SER A 28 2.14 9.75 -8.30
CA SER A 28 1.95 9.18 -6.96
C SER A 28 3.26 8.54 -6.51
N ASN A 29 3.40 8.33 -5.21
CA ASN A 29 4.44 7.48 -4.64
C ASN A 29 4.03 5.98 -4.59
N CYS A 30 2.82 5.64 -5.05
CA CYS A 30 2.33 4.26 -5.01
C CYS A 30 1.55 3.90 -6.29
N PRO A 31 1.84 2.74 -6.93
CA PRO A 31 1.14 2.32 -8.14
C PRO A 31 -0.33 1.95 -7.90
N LEU A 32 -0.75 1.66 -6.65
CA LEU A 32 -2.15 1.38 -6.36
C LEU A 32 -3.07 2.53 -6.78
N SER A 33 -2.58 3.77 -6.76
CA SER A 33 -3.35 4.96 -7.12
C SER A 33 -3.88 4.95 -8.56
N ILE A 34 -3.07 4.49 -9.53
CA ILE A 34 -3.47 4.37 -10.94
C ILE A 34 -4.17 3.03 -11.20
N LEU A 35 -3.75 1.97 -10.50
CA LEU A 35 -4.37 0.64 -10.62
C LEU A 35 -5.83 0.67 -10.18
N HIS A 36 -6.16 1.30 -9.05
CA HIS A 36 -7.55 1.46 -8.62
C HIS A 36 -8.39 2.27 -9.63
N GLU A 37 -7.80 3.29 -10.24
CA GLU A 37 -8.49 4.16 -11.17
C GLU A 37 -8.83 3.47 -12.51
N VAL A 38 -7.92 2.62 -13.00
CA VAL A 38 -8.08 1.89 -14.27
C VAL A 38 -8.81 0.57 -14.07
N ILE A 39 -8.38 -0.24 -13.10
CA ILE A 39 -8.89 -1.59 -12.88
C ILE A 39 -10.23 -1.56 -12.13
N LYS A 40 -10.46 -0.59 -11.23
CA LYS A 40 -11.66 -0.51 -10.37
C LYS A 40 -11.95 -1.85 -9.65
N PRO A 41 -11.01 -2.35 -8.82
CA PRO A 41 -11.17 -3.62 -8.13
C PRO A 41 -12.32 -3.56 -7.10
N ASP A 42 -12.99 -4.69 -6.89
CA ASP A 42 -14.01 -4.83 -5.85
C ASP A 42 -13.36 -5.07 -4.47
N LYS A 43 -12.13 -5.61 -4.47
CA LYS A 43 -11.33 -5.86 -3.27
C LYS A 43 -9.84 -5.69 -3.56
N THR A 44 -9.11 -5.13 -2.61
CA THR A 44 -7.65 -5.02 -2.66
C THR A 44 -7.04 -5.70 -1.44
N ILE A 45 -6.03 -6.55 -1.66
CA ILE A 45 -5.28 -7.24 -0.61
C ILE A 45 -3.83 -6.80 -0.71
N ILE A 46 -3.26 -6.34 0.39
CA ILE A 46 -1.87 -5.88 0.46
C ILE A 46 -1.12 -6.80 1.41
N PHE A 47 -0.02 -7.36 0.92
CA PHE A 47 0.94 -8.12 1.72
C PHE A 47 2.13 -7.23 2.06
N THR A 48 2.39 -7.05 3.35
CA THR A 48 3.55 -6.32 3.89
C THR A 48 4.39 -7.25 4.76
N LEU A 49 5.62 -6.80 5.06
CA LEU A 49 6.56 -7.56 5.89
C LEU A 49 6.60 -7.00 7.31
N ASP A 50 6.71 -7.87 8.30
CA ASP A 50 6.90 -7.50 9.72
C ASP A 50 8.24 -6.79 9.96
N THR A 51 9.24 -7.02 9.11
CA THR A 51 10.53 -6.30 9.08
C THR A 51 10.41 -4.80 8.79
N LEU A 52 9.20 -4.28 8.55
CA LEU A 52 8.94 -2.84 8.41
C LEU A 52 8.71 -2.14 9.76
N THR A 53 8.78 -2.88 10.87
CA THR A 53 8.77 -2.31 12.23
C THR A 53 9.94 -1.35 12.45
N ASP A 54 9.73 -0.29 13.23
CA ASP A 54 10.82 0.63 13.60
C ASP A 54 11.50 0.27 14.92
N PHE A 55 10.94 -0.70 15.66
CA PHE A 55 11.48 -1.07 16.96
C PHE A 55 11.52 -2.58 17.20
N PRO A 56 12.52 -3.06 17.95
CA PRO A 56 12.49 -4.43 18.44
C PRO A 56 11.47 -4.57 19.57
N SER A 57 10.57 -5.55 19.46
CA SER A 57 9.66 -5.97 20.54
C SER A 57 9.93 -7.41 20.96
N LYS A 58 9.66 -7.73 22.23
CA LYS A 58 9.63 -9.11 22.71
C LYS A 58 8.28 -9.80 22.45
N ASN A 59 7.29 -9.04 21.99
CA ASN A 59 5.95 -9.50 21.69
C ASN A 59 5.67 -9.26 20.20
N TYR A 60 5.33 -10.33 19.47
CA TYR A 60 5.15 -10.27 18.01
C TYR A 60 3.89 -9.51 17.61
N GLU A 61 2.85 -9.56 18.45
CA GLU A 61 1.60 -8.84 18.22
C GLU A 61 1.82 -7.32 18.18
N ASP A 62 2.78 -6.80 18.95
CA ASP A 62 3.15 -5.37 18.92
C ASP A 62 3.81 -4.99 17.59
N ILE A 63 4.68 -5.86 17.04
CA ILE A 63 5.31 -5.69 15.73
C ILE A 63 4.25 -5.64 14.63
N ILE A 64 3.32 -6.60 14.64
CA ILE A 64 2.23 -6.66 13.66
C ILE A 64 1.32 -5.45 13.75
N LYS A 65 0.97 -5.02 14.97
CA LYS A 65 0.14 -3.83 15.19
C LYS A 65 0.79 -2.59 14.60
N GLU A 66 2.06 -2.34 14.89
CA GLU A 66 2.78 -1.16 14.39
C GLU A 66 2.87 -1.16 12.86
N VAL A 67 3.28 -2.28 12.25
CA VAL A 67 3.40 -2.37 10.79
C VAL A 67 2.04 -2.13 10.15
N LYS A 68 0.97 -2.73 10.70
CA LYS A 68 -0.40 -2.55 10.21
C LYS A 68 -0.82 -1.08 10.29
N GLU A 69 -0.65 -0.42 11.43
CA GLU A 69 -0.97 1.00 11.63
C GLU A 69 -0.27 1.88 10.59
N LYS A 70 1.05 1.70 10.40
CA LYS A 70 1.82 2.49 9.44
C LYS A 70 1.44 2.21 7.98
N THR A 71 1.06 0.98 7.66
CA THR A 71 0.53 0.63 6.34
C THR A 71 -0.80 1.33 6.09
N PHE A 72 -1.72 1.35 7.07
CA PHE A 72 -2.99 2.07 6.96
C PHE A 72 -2.79 3.57 6.82
N GLU A 73 -1.92 4.19 7.63
CA GLU A 73 -1.59 5.62 7.51
C GLU A 73 -1.06 5.99 6.12
N PHE A 74 -0.24 5.12 5.52
CA PHE A 74 0.26 5.34 4.16
C PHE A 74 -0.87 5.21 3.12
N ILE A 75 -1.75 4.23 3.26
CA ILE A 75 -2.91 4.04 2.38
C ILE A 75 -3.89 5.23 2.45
N GLU A 76 -4.16 5.75 3.65
CA GLU A 76 -5.05 6.89 3.85
C GLU A 76 -4.54 8.14 3.11
N LYS A 77 -3.22 8.37 3.12
CA LYS A 77 -2.56 9.45 2.37
C LYS A 77 -2.72 9.31 0.85
N LEU A 78 -2.96 8.10 0.33
CA LEU A 78 -3.23 7.87 -1.09
C LEU A 78 -4.67 8.20 -1.49
N HIS A 79 -5.54 8.57 -0.53
CA HIS A 79 -6.97 8.79 -0.72
C HIS A 79 -7.67 7.59 -1.39
N LEU A 80 -7.21 6.38 -1.09
CA LEU A 80 -7.78 5.13 -1.58
C LEU A 80 -8.76 4.58 -0.54
N LEU A 81 -9.99 4.27 -0.95
CA LEU A 81 -10.91 3.46 -0.15
C LEU A 81 -10.46 2.00 -0.26
N ILE A 82 -9.78 1.50 0.77
CA ILE A 82 -9.40 0.08 0.92
C ILE A 82 -10.13 -0.47 2.15
N VAL A 83 -10.91 -1.54 1.98
CA VAL A 83 -11.67 -2.23 3.04
C VAL A 83 -11.08 -3.62 3.28
#